data_AF-K7R655-F1
#
_entry.id   AF-K7R655-F1
#
_cell.length_a   1.000
_cell.length_b   1.000
_cell.length_c   1.000
_cell.angle_alpha   90.00
_cell.angle_beta   90.00
_cell.angle_gamma   90.00
#
_symmetry.space_group_name_H-M   'P 1'
#
loop_
_entity.id
_entity.type
_entity.pdbx_description
1 polymer ?
#
loop_
_entity_poly.entity_id
_entity_poly.type
_entity_poly.pdbx_seq_one_letter_code
_entity_poly.pdbx_strand_id
1 'polypeptide(L)'
;MRLALRFRALEAGVHTLPLPQEAPGQRVEDLFLSRKPLEVYEARGNLFGRFPLEAGEVLEVRFRLAPTPLRETPPWREALLKEPPEAWPGILAHRGHRVERALGFLLSGRPHAWYLVDGLPLDPNLFQALKEDPAHLLPLGVAPRPEAYLGGHEGRRLLLFRGPWPGEESLPWGELRALGPDPLPPARALALGALGLSALGVGTGPWPYLPYLALLLLRQGPAFRELLLQAPTRALEIPLFHAFALSVTLDPRPELGLGFLGLFFWNRLKPSS
;
A
#
# COMPACT_ATOMS: atom_id res chain seq x y z
N MET A 1 14.00 -4.55 0.20
CA MET A 1 13.52 -4.29 -1.17
C MET A 1 14.26 -3.08 -1.75
N ARG A 2 14.61 -3.09 -3.03
CA ARG A 2 15.24 -1.94 -3.69
C ARG A 2 14.17 -1.06 -4.33
N LEU A 3 14.16 0.21 -3.97
CA LEU A 3 13.15 1.19 -4.37
C LEU A 3 13.81 2.42 -4.96
N ALA A 4 13.04 3.19 -5.74
CA ALA A 4 13.40 4.50 -6.24
C ALA A 4 12.27 5.49 -6.05
N LEU A 5 12.61 6.67 -5.54
CA LEU A 5 11.76 7.86 -5.57
C LEU A 5 12.17 8.76 -6.73
N ARG A 6 11.19 9.35 -7.41
CA ARG A 6 11.43 10.28 -8.51
C ARG A 6 10.74 11.61 -8.26
N PHE A 7 11.49 12.68 -8.48
CA PHE A 7 11.03 14.05 -8.46
C PHE A 7 11.36 14.68 -9.81
N ARG A 8 10.41 15.41 -10.40
CA ARG A 8 10.63 16.21 -11.60
C ARG A 8 10.51 17.67 -11.22
N ALA A 9 11.59 18.42 -11.39
CA ALA A 9 11.58 19.87 -11.18
C ALA A 9 10.72 20.52 -12.27
N LEU A 10 9.67 21.26 -11.86
CA LEU A 10 8.85 22.01 -12.81
C LEU A 10 9.55 23.32 -13.23
N GLU A 11 10.36 23.88 -12.35
CA GLU A 11 11.10 25.12 -12.54
C GLU A 11 12.55 24.94 -12.11
N ALA A 12 13.45 25.73 -12.71
CA ALA A 12 14.86 25.75 -12.32
C ALA A 12 15.01 26.42 -10.95
N GLY A 13 15.88 25.87 -10.09
CA GLY A 13 16.14 26.45 -8.78
C GLY A 13 16.61 25.42 -7.75
N VAL A 14 16.67 25.87 -6.49
CA VAL A 14 17.03 25.00 -5.36
C VAL A 14 15.76 24.38 -4.77
N HIS A 15 15.63 23.07 -4.92
CA HIS A 15 14.51 22.28 -4.40
C HIS A 15 14.91 21.60 -3.09
N THR A 16 14.10 21.75 -2.06
CA THR A 16 14.29 21.06 -0.77
C THR A 16 13.36 19.86 -0.70
N LEU A 17 13.93 18.66 -0.57
CA LEU A 17 13.19 17.42 -0.64
C LEU A 17 13.46 16.54 0.59
N PRO A 18 12.42 15.95 1.21
CA PRO A 18 12.61 14.99 2.29
C PRO A 18 13.25 13.72 1.74
N LEU A 19 14.27 13.20 2.42
CA LEU A 19 14.99 12.00 2.00
C LEU A 19 14.50 10.78 2.81
N PRO A 20 14.58 9.56 2.23
CA PRO A 20 14.38 8.33 3.00
C PRO A 20 15.28 8.29 4.24
N GLN A 21 14.70 7.97 5.38
CA GLN A 21 15.37 7.98 6.68
C GLN A 21 14.97 6.76 7.52
N GLU A 22 15.80 6.39 8.48
CA GLU A 22 15.43 5.37 9.47
C GLU A 22 14.32 5.88 10.39
N ALA A 23 13.38 5.00 10.74
CA ALA A 23 12.31 5.28 11.69
C ALA A 23 11.79 3.95 12.28
N PRO A 24 11.02 3.96 13.38
CA PRO A 24 10.39 2.74 13.87
C PRO A 24 9.68 1.98 12.75
N GLY A 25 9.97 0.67 12.64
CA GLY A 25 9.39 -0.19 11.60
C GLY A 25 10.01 -0.04 10.21
N GLN A 26 11.08 0.76 10.03
CA GLN A 26 11.78 0.88 8.75
C GLN A 26 13.29 1.11 8.91
N ARG A 27 14.06 0.40 8.10
CA ARG A 27 15.50 0.65 7.95
C ARG A 27 15.82 0.99 6.50
N VAL A 28 16.62 2.03 6.30
CA VAL A 28 17.04 2.51 4.98
C VAL A 28 18.53 2.26 4.82
N GLU A 29 18.89 1.53 3.78
CA GLU A 29 20.25 1.14 3.44
C GLU A 29 20.57 1.57 2.00
N ASP A 30 21.85 1.63 1.64
CA ASP A 30 22.32 1.86 0.27
C ASP A 30 21.71 3.11 -0.40
N LEU A 31 21.56 4.21 0.34
CA LEU A 31 20.98 5.45 -0.19
C LEU A 31 21.89 6.04 -1.28
N PHE A 32 21.36 6.13 -2.48
CA PHE A 32 22.01 6.69 -3.66
C PHE A 32 21.19 7.86 -4.20
N LEU A 33 21.87 8.98 -4.46
CA LEU A 33 21.29 10.18 -5.04
C LEU A 33 21.85 10.36 -6.45
N SER A 34 20.97 10.43 -7.46
CA SER A 34 21.38 10.69 -8.85
C SER A 34 22.05 12.06 -9.06
N ARG A 35 21.80 13.00 -8.15
CA ARG A 35 22.48 14.30 -8.08
C ARG A 35 23.07 14.53 -6.71
N LYS A 36 24.24 15.18 -6.69
CA LYS A 36 24.88 15.61 -5.44
C LYS A 36 24.08 16.77 -4.86
N PRO A 37 23.59 16.67 -3.61
CA PRO A 37 22.94 17.79 -2.95
C PRO A 37 23.96 18.90 -2.64
N LEU A 38 23.48 20.14 -2.61
CA LEU A 38 24.24 21.27 -2.04
C LEU A 38 24.48 21.04 -0.55
N GLU A 39 23.46 20.49 0.12
CA GLU A 39 23.43 20.32 1.56
C GLU A 39 22.46 19.18 1.92
N VAL A 40 22.83 18.42 2.95
CA VAL A 40 21.96 17.45 3.62
C VAL A 40 21.94 17.81 5.09
N TYR A 41 20.75 17.97 5.65
CA TYR A 41 20.58 18.39 7.03
C TYR A 41 19.32 17.79 7.66
N GLU A 42 19.31 17.72 8.98
CA GLU A 42 18.15 17.32 9.75
C GLU A 42 17.42 18.55 10.29
N ALA A 43 16.09 18.58 10.14
CA ALA A 43 15.24 19.60 10.73
C ALA A 43 13.95 18.98 11.24
N ARG A 44 13.61 19.24 12.52
CA ARG A 44 12.40 18.72 13.18
C ARG A 44 12.23 17.19 13.05
N GLY A 45 13.35 16.45 13.11
CA GLY A 45 13.35 15.00 12.95
C GLY A 45 13.13 14.50 11.51
N ASN A 46 13.32 15.35 10.50
CA ASN A 46 13.29 14.96 9.10
C ASN A 46 14.64 15.24 8.45
N LEU A 47 15.08 14.30 7.63
CA LEU A 47 16.27 14.42 6.79
C LEU A 47 15.87 15.10 5.47
N PHE A 48 16.53 16.20 5.15
CA PHE A 48 16.32 16.94 3.91
C PHE A 48 17.59 17.01 3.06
N GLY A 49 17.40 17.04 1.74
CA GLY A 49 18.44 17.39 0.78
C GLY A 49 18.03 18.62 -0.03
N ARG A 50 19.00 19.52 -0.27
CA ARG A 50 18.83 20.68 -1.16
C ARG A 50 19.50 20.40 -2.50
N PHE A 51 18.73 20.45 -3.57
CA PHE A 51 19.19 20.10 -4.91
C PHE A 51 19.05 21.29 -5.86
N PRO A 52 20.13 21.73 -6.53
CA PRO A 52 20.05 22.69 -7.61
C PRO A 52 19.65 21.91 -8.87
N LEU A 53 18.43 22.12 -9.34
CA LEU A 53 17.87 21.40 -10.48
C LEU A 53 17.46 22.38 -11.57
N GLU A 54 17.66 21.97 -12.82
CA GLU A 54 17.13 22.66 -13.99
C GLU A 54 15.65 22.34 -14.21
N ALA A 55 14.96 23.20 -14.97
CA ALA A 55 13.57 22.94 -15.34
C ALA A 55 13.44 21.63 -16.14
N GLY A 56 12.52 20.76 -15.74
CA GLY A 56 12.31 19.43 -16.33
C GLY A 56 13.29 18.35 -15.87
N GLU A 57 14.32 18.71 -15.10
CA GLU A 57 15.28 17.76 -14.59
C GLU A 57 14.64 16.74 -13.64
N VAL A 58 15.06 15.49 -13.74
CA VAL A 58 14.56 14.40 -12.90
C VAL A 58 15.60 14.00 -11.87
N LEU A 59 15.29 14.26 -10.60
CA LEU A 59 16.02 13.70 -9.47
C LEU A 59 15.46 12.32 -9.15
N GLU A 60 16.35 11.33 -9.12
CA GLU A 60 16.07 9.98 -8.65
C GLU A 60 16.88 9.66 -7.38
N VAL A 61 16.19 9.10 -6.39
CA VAL A 61 16.77 8.62 -5.12
C VAL A 61 16.52 7.12 -5.02
N ARG A 62 17.58 6.32 -5.01
CA ARG A 62 17.51 4.86 -4.89
C ARG A 62 17.93 4.44 -3.51
N PHE A 63 17.29 3.43 -2.96
CA PHE A 63 17.61 2.93 -1.64
C PHE A 63 17.12 1.50 -1.47
N ARG A 64 17.69 0.81 -0.49
CA ARG A 64 17.18 -0.46 0.01
C ARG A 64 16.35 -0.18 1.27
N LEU A 65 15.06 -0.50 1.21
CA LEU A 65 14.17 -0.46 2.36
C LEU A 65 14.03 -1.86 2.97
N ALA A 66 14.28 -1.97 4.26
CA ALA A 66 13.91 -3.14 5.05
C ALA A 66 12.81 -2.72 6.03
N PRO A 67 11.52 -2.88 5.65
CA PRO A 67 10.43 -2.56 6.55
C PRO A 67 10.18 -3.74 7.51
N THR A 68 9.79 -3.41 8.73
CA THR A 68 9.48 -4.36 9.79
C THR A 68 8.09 -4.04 10.34
N PRO A 69 7.21 -5.03 10.53
CA PRO A 69 5.93 -4.78 11.19
C PRO A 69 6.13 -4.17 12.58
N LEU A 70 5.30 -3.18 12.92
CA LEU A 70 5.18 -2.67 14.28
C LEU A 70 3.89 -3.17 14.89
N ARG A 71 3.97 -3.63 16.13
CA ARG A 71 2.84 -4.14 16.89
C ARG A 71 2.93 -3.63 18.32
N GLU A 72 2.51 -2.39 18.50
CA GLU A 72 2.34 -1.81 19.82
C GLU A 72 0.88 -1.80 20.22
N THR A 73 0.63 -1.86 21.52
CA THR A 73 -0.71 -1.76 22.09
C THR A 73 -0.76 -0.51 22.95
N PRO A 74 -0.96 0.66 22.33
CA PRO A 74 -0.93 1.92 23.06
C PRO A 74 -2.13 2.03 24.01
N PRO A 75 -2.01 2.78 25.11
CA PRO A 75 -3.06 2.88 26.13
C PRO A 75 -4.35 3.50 25.59
N TRP A 76 -4.28 4.26 24.50
CA TRP A 76 -5.43 4.90 23.87
C TRP A 76 -6.22 4.00 22.91
N ARG A 77 -5.69 2.82 22.52
CA ARG A 77 -6.28 1.95 21.48
C ARG A 77 -7.74 1.61 21.74
N GLU A 78 -8.05 1.10 22.94
CA GLU A 78 -9.41 0.68 23.31
C GLU A 78 -10.39 1.85 23.38
N ALA A 79 -9.90 3.04 23.73
CA ALA A 79 -10.75 4.23 23.77
C ALA A 79 -11.12 4.70 22.37
N LEU A 80 -10.19 4.63 21.41
CA LEU A 80 -10.46 5.04 20.02
C LEU A 80 -11.45 4.14 19.30
N LEU A 81 -11.50 2.85 19.61
CA LEU A 81 -12.44 1.91 18.98
C LEU A 81 -13.92 2.28 19.19
N LYS A 82 -14.22 3.13 20.18
CA LYS A 82 -15.57 3.63 20.49
C LYS A 82 -15.92 4.93 19.76
N GLU A 83 -14.94 5.53 19.10
CA GLU A 83 -15.02 6.85 18.49
C GLU A 83 -14.88 6.74 16.96
N PRO A 84 -15.45 7.67 16.20
CA PRO A 84 -15.30 7.69 14.75
C PRO A 84 -13.81 7.88 14.34
N PRO A 85 -13.27 7.09 13.40
CA PRO A 85 -11.85 7.14 13.01
C PRO A 85 -11.33 8.52 12.64
N GLU A 86 -12.12 9.31 11.92
CA GLU A 86 -11.80 10.66 11.49
C GLU A 86 -11.53 11.63 12.66
N ALA A 87 -12.09 11.38 13.84
CA ALA A 87 -11.93 12.23 15.02
C ALA A 87 -10.72 11.86 15.89
N TRP A 88 -10.12 10.67 15.68
CA TRP A 88 -9.07 10.16 16.57
C TRP A 88 -7.88 11.10 16.79
N PRO A 89 -7.30 11.75 15.76
CA PRO A 89 -6.19 12.68 15.96
C PRO A 89 -6.57 13.84 16.89
N GLY A 90 -7.78 14.39 16.72
CA GLY A 90 -8.28 15.49 17.55
C GLY A 90 -8.57 15.07 18.98
N ILE A 91 -9.18 13.89 19.17
CA ILE A 91 -9.43 13.34 20.52
C ILE A 91 -8.11 13.15 21.27
N LEU A 92 -7.10 12.60 20.62
CA LEU A 92 -5.79 12.36 21.24
C LEU A 92 -5.05 13.66 21.55
N ALA A 93 -5.06 14.62 20.62
CA ALA A 93 -4.49 15.93 20.87
C ALA A 93 -5.16 16.64 22.06
N HIS A 94 -6.49 16.58 22.17
CA HIS A 94 -7.23 17.14 23.31
C HIS A 94 -6.89 16.44 24.64
N ARG A 95 -6.53 15.15 24.59
CA ARG A 95 -6.03 14.38 25.74
C ARG A 95 -4.55 14.61 26.05
N GLY A 96 -3.89 15.56 25.37
CA GLY A 96 -2.51 15.96 25.63
C GLY A 96 -1.44 15.11 24.95
N HIS A 97 -1.81 14.21 24.04
CA HIS A 97 -0.85 13.45 23.25
C HIS A 97 -0.20 14.31 22.16
N ARG A 98 1.07 14.04 21.85
CA ARG A 98 1.74 14.70 20.73
C ARG A 98 1.30 14.03 19.43
N VAL A 99 0.55 14.77 18.61
CA VAL A 99 0.07 14.31 17.31
C VAL A 99 0.85 15.00 16.19
N GLU A 100 1.43 14.19 15.31
CA GLU A 100 2.14 14.63 14.11
C GLU A 100 1.53 13.99 12.88
N ARG A 101 1.55 14.69 11.75
CA ARG A 101 1.24 14.08 10.46
C ARG A 101 2.45 13.31 9.98
N ALA A 102 2.24 12.13 9.45
CA ALA A 102 3.24 11.34 8.75
C ALA A 102 2.86 11.23 7.27
N LEU A 103 3.81 11.55 6.41
CA LEU A 103 3.67 11.48 4.96
C LEU A 103 4.70 10.52 4.39
N GLY A 104 4.24 9.66 3.51
CA GLY A 104 5.12 8.83 2.69
C GLY A 104 4.35 8.01 1.68
N PHE A 105 4.71 6.74 1.55
CA PHE A 105 4.16 5.87 0.49
C PHE A 105 3.76 4.50 1.05
N LEU A 106 2.65 3.96 0.56
CA LEU A 106 2.45 2.52 0.58
C LEU A 106 3.41 1.88 -0.42
N LEU A 107 3.87 0.67 -0.13
CA LEU A 107 4.83 -0.02 -1.01
C LEU A 107 4.19 -0.52 -2.33
N SER A 108 2.91 -0.23 -2.55
CA SER A 108 2.23 -0.27 -3.86
C SER A 108 2.64 0.88 -4.77
N GLY A 109 3.37 1.87 -4.27
CA GLY A 109 3.79 3.07 -4.98
C GLY A 109 2.87 4.28 -4.76
N ARG A 110 1.78 4.13 -4.00
CA ARG A 110 0.82 5.21 -3.76
C ARG A 110 1.26 6.12 -2.62
N PRO A 111 1.21 7.45 -2.79
CA PRO A 111 1.33 8.38 -1.66
C PRO A 111 0.27 8.06 -0.61
N HIS A 112 0.66 8.17 0.66
CA HIS A 112 -0.23 7.90 1.78
C HIS A 112 0.12 8.79 2.96
N ALA A 113 -0.90 9.18 3.71
CA ALA A 113 -0.79 10.02 4.89
C ALA A 113 -1.47 9.34 6.07
N TRP A 114 -0.80 9.39 7.22
CA TRP A 114 -1.27 8.87 8.50
C TRP A 114 -0.78 9.77 9.63
N TYR A 115 -0.92 9.35 10.88
CA TYR A 115 -0.51 10.11 12.05
C TYR A 115 0.54 9.37 12.87
N LEU A 116 1.36 10.13 13.59
CA LEU A 116 2.21 9.64 14.67
C LEU A 116 1.69 10.25 15.97
N VAL A 117 1.39 9.42 16.95
CA VAL A 117 0.90 9.78 18.28
C VAL A 117 1.94 9.32 19.27
N ASP A 118 2.65 10.27 19.89
CA ASP A 118 3.80 10.00 20.75
C ASP A 118 4.85 9.09 20.06
N GLY A 119 5.02 9.27 18.75
CA GLY A 119 5.91 8.47 17.91
C GLY A 119 5.33 7.16 17.39
N LEU A 120 4.14 6.75 17.85
CA LEU A 120 3.46 5.53 17.42
C LEU A 120 2.50 5.78 16.26
N PRO A 121 2.44 4.89 15.28
CA PRO A 121 1.60 5.12 14.13
C PRO A 121 0.11 4.94 14.40
N LEU A 122 -0.70 5.86 13.89
CA LEU A 122 -2.15 5.81 13.89
C LEU A 122 -2.64 6.08 12.48
N ASP A 123 -3.42 5.16 11.89
CA ASP A 123 -3.91 5.28 10.52
C ASP A 123 -5.43 5.05 10.44
N PRO A 124 -6.23 6.11 10.66
CA PRO A 124 -7.69 6.02 10.58
C PRO A 124 -8.18 5.62 9.20
N ASN A 125 -7.49 6.06 8.15
CA ASN A 125 -7.88 5.80 6.75
C ASN A 125 -7.74 4.32 6.41
N LEU A 126 -6.58 3.70 6.72
CA LEU A 126 -6.40 2.27 6.50
C LEU A 126 -7.26 1.42 7.43
N PHE A 127 -7.47 1.87 8.68
CA PHE A 127 -8.41 1.21 9.58
C PHE A 127 -9.81 1.12 8.95
N GLN A 128 -10.33 2.26 8.48
CA GLN A 128 -11.66 2.32 7.87
C GLN A 128 -11.72 1.52 6.56
N ALA A 129 -10.72 1.67 5.69
CA ALA A 129 -10.64 0.93 4.42
C ALA A 129 -10.66 -0.60 4.63
N LEU A 130 -10.00 -1.10 5.69
CA LEU A 130 -9.99 -2.53 6.01
C LEU A 130 -11.26 -3.02 6.70
N LYS A 131 -11.97 -2.15 7.43
CA LYS A 131 -13.31 -2.47 7.92
C LYS A 131 -14.30 -2.66 6.77
N GLU A 132 -14.20 -1.81 5.75
CA GLU A 132 -15.06 -1.86 4.57
C GLU A 132 -14.70 -3.01 3.62
N ASP A 133 -13.40 -3.18 3.37
CA ASP A 133 -12.84 -4.22 2.52
C ASP A 133 -11.62 -4.88 3.19
N PRO A 134 -11.81 -6.03 3.87
CA PRO A 134 -10.71 -6.78 4.46
C PRO A 134 -9.63 -7.23 3.47
N ALA A 135 -9.93 -7.24 2.16
CA ALA A 135 -8.98 -7.60 1.10
C ALA A 135 -8.20 -6.39 0.56
N HIS A 136 -8.41 -5.17 1.08
CA HIS A 136 -7.87 -3.92 0.54
C HIS A 136 -6.35 -3.96 0.30
N LEU A 137 -5.61 -4.63 1.19
CA LEU A 137 -4.14 -4.72 1.13
C LEU A 137 -3.62 -6.06 0.61
N LEU A 138 -4.50 -6.97 0.19
CA LEU A 138 -4.11 -8.25 -0.41
C LEU A 138 -3.16 -8.08 -1.61
N PRO A 139 -3.27 -7.05 -2.48
CA PRO A 139 -2.29 -6.79 -3.53
C PRO A 139 -0.86 -6.60 -3.03
N LEU A 140 -0.68 -6.12 -1.79
CA LEU A 140 0.61 -5.99 -1.10
C LEU A 140 1.09 -7.30 -0.45
N GLY A 141 0.30 -8.37 -0.54
CA GLY A 141 0.60 -9.66 0.07
C GLY A 141 0.41 -9.67 1.59
N VAL A 142 -0.57 -8.91 2.10
CA VAL A 142 -0.91 -8.81 3.52
C VAL A 142 -2.44 -8.71 3.69
N ALA A 143 -2.98 -9.29 4.75
CA ALA A 143 -4.41 -9.18 5.11
C ALA A 143 -4.55 -8.90 6.62
N PRO A 144 -4.05 -7.73 7.09
CA PRO A 144 -4.05 -7.40 8.50
C PRO A 144 -5.48 -7.12 8.96
N ARG A 145 -5.73 -7.37 10.25
CA ARG A 145 -6.94 -6.84 10.90
C ARG A 145 -6.86 -5.31 10.99
N PRO A 146 -8.00 -4.58 10.95
CA PRO A 146 -8.01 -3.13 11.05
C PRO A 146 -7.22 -2.60 12.26
N GLU A 147 -7.30 -3.28 13.40
CA GLU A 147 -6.68 -2.80 14.64
C GLU A 147 -5.16 -2.79 14.61
N ALA A 148 -4.53 -3.40 13.60
CA ALA A 148 -3.09 -3.27 13.36
C ALA A 148 -2.67 -1.80 13.13
N TYR A 149 -3.61 -0.92 12.75
CA TYR A 149 -3.37 0.49 12.46
C TYR A 149 -3.65 1.44 13.65
N LEU A 150 -3.89 0.88 14.83
CA LEU A 150 -4.07 1.59 16.10
C LEU A 150 -2.80 1.47 16.97
N GLY A 151 -1.69 2.05 16.51
CA GLY A 151 -0.38 1.95 17.17
C GLY A 151 0.64 1.08 16.41
N GLY A 152 0.26 0.50 15.27
CA GLY A 152 1.12 -0.42 14.53
C GLY A 152 1.03 -0.30 13.00
N HIS A 153 1.62 -1.29 12.33
CA HIS A 153 1.41 -1.63 10.92
C HIS A 153 2.11 -2.95 10.53
N GLU A 154 1.80 -3.41 9.34
CA GLU A 154 2.25 -4.63 8.68
C GLU A 154 3.55 -4.48 7.88
N GLY A 155 4.26 -3.36 8.02
CA GLY A 155 5.54 -3.13 7.32
C GLY A 155 5.41 -2.90 5.81
N ARG A 156 4.26 -2.41 5.31
CA ARG A 156 4.08 -2.09 3.87
C ARG A 156 3.95 -0.60 3.58
N ARG A 157 4.71 0.22 4.32
CA ARG A 157 4.84 1.66 4.08
C ARG A 157 6.25 2.16 4.28
N LEU A 158 6.52 3.32 3.69
CA LEU A 158 7.72 4.12 3.81
C LEU A 158 7.33 5.47 4.41
N LEU A 159 7.90 5.85 5.55
CA LEU A 159 7.82 7.21 6.10
C LEU A 159 8.93 8.07 5.49
N LEU A 160 8.56 9.23 4.94
CA LEU A 160 9.50 10.21 4.39
C LEU A 160 9.54 11.51 5.20
N PHE A 161 8.40 11.93 5.71
CA PHE A 161 8.28 13.22 6.34
C PHE A 161 7.29 13.18 7.49
N ARG A 162 7.59 13.89 8.58
CA ARG A 162 6.69 14.17 9.70
C ARG A 162 6.54 15.67 9.91
N GLY A 163 5.31 16.12 10.12
CA GLY A 163 4.98 17.54 10.29
C GLY A 163 4.03 17.76 11.46
N PRO A 164 3.90 19.00 11.95
CA PRO A 164 2.93 19.32 12.99
C PRO A 164 1.50 19.07 12.51
N TRP A 165 0.62 18.64 13.41
CA TRP A 165 -0.81 18.60 13.19
C TRP A 165 -1.50 19.68 14.05
N PRO A 166 -2.47 20.44 13.52
CA PRO A 166 -3.00 20.42 12.14
C PRO A 166 -2.08 21.12 11.11
N GLY A 167 -2.20 20.76 9.83
CA GLY A 167 -1.44 21.35 8.71
C GLY A 167 -1.72 20.62 7.38
N GLU A 168 -1.42 21.22 6.22
CA GLU A 168 -1.71 20.69 4.87
C GLU A 168 -0.43 20.50 4.02
N GLU A 169 0.56 19.78 4.54
CA GLU A 169 1.75 19.46 3.75
C GLU A 169 1.49 18.32 2.77
N SER A 170 2.06 18.44 1.57
CA SER A 170 2.04 17.43 0.51
C SER A 170 3.44 16.88 0.26
N LEU A 171 3.54 15.61 -0.14
CA LEU A 171 4.82 15.04 -0.56
C LEU A 171 5.24 15.60 -1.92
N PRO A 172 6.44 16.17 -2.04
CA PRO A 172 6.93 16.65 -3.33
C PRO A 172 7.28 15.50 -4.29
N TRP A 173 7.51 14.29 -3.77
CA TRP A 173 7.84 13.12 -4.57
C TRP A 173 6.66 12.65 -5.42
N GLY A 174 6.90 12.46 -6.72
CA GLY A 174 5.85 12.06 -7.66
C GLY A 174 5.53 10.57 -7.60
N GLU A 175 6.52 9.71 -7.33
CA GLU A 175 6.33 8.26 -7.39
C GLU A 175 7.37 7.48 -6.58
N LEU A 176 6.93 6.36 -5.99
CA LEU A 176 7.79 5.30 -5.45
C LEU A 176 7.70 4.06 -6.35
N ARG A 177 8.83 3.61 -6.89
CA ARG A 177 8.92 2.42 -7.76
C ARG A 177 9.81 1.35 -7.17
N ALA A 178 9.45 0.08 -7.36
CA ALA A 178 10.36 -1.03 -7.14
C ALA A 178 11.37 -1.14 -8.28
N LEU A 179 12.65 -1.37 -7.96
CA LEU A 179 13.73 -1.51 -8.94
C LEU A 179 13.97 -2.96 -9.38
N GLY A 180 13.45 -3.94 -8.63
CA GLY A 180 13.55 -5.36 -9.00
C GLY A 180 12.55 -5.73 -10.08
N PRO A 181 12.83 -6.77 -10.89
CA PRO A 181 11.85 -7.28 -11.85
C PRO A 181 10.60 -7.77 -11.10
N ASP A 182 9.43 -7.33 -11.55
CA ASP A 182 8.15 -7.87 -11.11
C ASP A 182 7.55 -8.70 -12.25
N PRO A 183 7.51 -10.04 -12.15
CA PRO A 183 6.93 -10.88 -13.19
C PRO A 183 5.39 -10.87 -13.19
N LEU A 184 4.74 -10.34 -12.14
CA LEU A 184 3.28 -10.41 -12.00
C LEU A 184 2.52 -9.52 -13.00
N PRO A 185 2.88 -8.23 -13.25
CA PRO A 185 2.21 -7.41 -14.26
C PRO A 185 2.23 -7.99 -15.68
N PRO A 186 3.37 -8.44 -16.25
CA PRO A 186 3.36 -9.04 -17.59
C PRO A 186 2.61 -10.38 -17.61
N ALA A 187 2.75 -11.22 -16.59
CA ALA A 187 1.98 -12.47 -16.50
C ALA A 187 0.46 -12.20 -16.45
N ARG A 188 0.03 -11.18 -15.69
CA ARG A 188 -1.37 -10.73 -15.66
C ARG A 188 -1.86 -10.27 -17.02
N ALA A 189 -1.05 -9.47 -17.74
CA ALA A 189 -1.42 -8.99 -19.07
C ALA A 189 -1.60 -10.14 -20.06
N LEU A 190 -0.68 -11.11 -20.06
CA LEU A 190 -0.78 -12.32 -20.89
C LEU A 190 -2.00 -13.17 -20.51
N ALA A 191 -2.21 -13.40 -19.21
CA ALA A 191 -3.32 -14.18 -18.69
C ALA A 191 -4.69 -13.59 -19.08
N LEU A 192 -4.87 -12.28 -18.88
CA LEU A 192 -6.12 -11.60 -19.23
C LEU A 192 -6.30 -11.42 -20.74
N GLY A 193 -5.23 -11.21 -21.49
CA GLY A 193 -5.27 -11.19 -22.95
C GLY A 193 -5.71 -12.55 -23.53
N ALA A 194 -5.15 -13.64 -23.01
CA ALA A 194 -5.55 -14.99 -23.39
C ALA A 194 -6.99 -15.32 -23.00
N LEU A 195 -7.42 -14.87 -21.81
CA LEU A 195 -8.81 -14.97 -21.37
C LEU A 195 -9.77 -14.25 -22.33
N GLY A 196 -9.41 -13.02 -22.75
CA GLY A 196 -10.19 -12.26 -23.73
C GLY A 196 -10.29 -12.96 -25.09
N LEU A 197 -9.18 -13.51 -25.58
CA LEU A 197 -9.16 -14.31 -26.81
C LEU A 197 -10.03 -15.58 -26.70
N SER A 198 -9.95 -16.28 -25.57
CA SER A 198 -10.80 -17.44 -25.27
C SER A 198 -12.28 -17.08 -25.25
N ALA A 199 -12.64 -15.94 -24.66
CA ALA A 199 -14.01 -15.44 -24.66
C ALA A 199 -14.53 -15.08 -26.07
N LEU A 200 -13.63 -14.76 -27.01
CA LEU A 200 -13.95 -14.53 -28.43
C LEU A 200 -13.91 -15.83 -29.27
N GLY A 201 -13.74 -17.00 -28.65
CA GLY A 201 -13.73 -18.30 -29.32
C GLY A 201 -12.35 -18.75 -29.83
N VAL A 202 -11.28 -18.02 -29.51
CA VAL A 202 -9.90 -18.44 -29.83
C VAL A 202 -9.38 -19.32 -28.69
N GLY A 203 -9.25 -20.63 -28.93
CA GLY A 203 -8.79 -21.59 -27.93
C GLY A 203 -7.33 -21.36 -27.51
N THR A 204 -7.10 -20.56 -26.46
CA THR A 204 -5.75 -20.35 -25.91
C THR A 204 -5.33 -21.42 -24.92
N GLY A 205 -6.29 -22.19 -24.40
CA GLY A 205 -6.07 -23.12 -23.29
C GLY A 205 -5.70 -22.40 -21.98
N PRO A 206 -5.44 -23.15 -20.90
CA PRO A 206 -5.18 -22.60 -19.57
C PRO A 206 -3.74 -22.09 -19.39
N TRP A 207 -2.84 -22.47 -20.30
CA TRP A 207 -1.40 -22.30 -20.16
C TRP A 207 -0.93 -20.86 -19.95
N PRO A 208 -1.52 -19.83 -20.60
CA PRO A 208 -1.15 -18.45 -20.31
C PRO A 208 -1.61 -17.96 -18.93
N TYR A 209 -2.65 -18.59 -18.36
CA TYR A 209 -3.26 -18.18 -17.09
C TYR A 209 -2.61 -18.85 -15.87
N LEU A 210 -2.12 -20.09 -16.00
CA LEU A 210 -1.53 -20.85 -14.89
C LEU A 210 -0.27 -20.19 -14.26
N PRO A 211 0.71 -19.67 -15.02
CA PRO A 211 1.86 -18.97 -14.45
C PRO A 211 1.46 -17.74 -13.64
N TYR A 212 0.43 -17.01 -14.09
CA TYR A 212 -0.11 -15.88 -13.36
C TYR A 212 -0.72 -16.31 -12.01
N LEU A 213 -1.50 -17.40 -11.99
CA LEU A 213 -2.03 -17.96 -10.74
C LEU A 213 -0.93 -18.41 -9.78
N ALA A 214 0.13 -19.06 -10.29
CA ALA A 214 1.26 -19.47 -9.47
C ALA A 214 1.97 -18.25 -8.83
N LEU A 215 2.19 -17.18 -9.59
CA LEU A 215 2.78 -15.94 -9.07
C LEU A 215 1.87 -15.24 -8.05
N LEU A 216 0.55 -15.24 -8.26
CA LEU A 216 -0.41 -14.73 -7.28
C LEU A 216 -0.34 -15.54 -5.98
N LEU A 217 -0.33 -16.87 -6.07
CA LEU A 217 -0.25 -17.74 -4.91
C LEU A 217 1.04 -17.51 -4.11
N LEU A 218 2.18 -17.37 -4.79
CA LEU A 218 3.46 -17.08 -4.15
C LEU A 218 3.46 -15.71 -3.44
N ARG A 219 2.83 -14.69 -4.04
CA ARG A 219 2.80 -13.33 -3.49
C ARG A 219 1.77 -13.16 -2.37
N GLN A 220 0.60 -13.75 -2.53
CA GLN A 220 -0.59 -13.45 -1.73
C GLN A 220 -1.08 -14.65 -0.92
N GLY A 221 -0.60 -15.86 -1.15
CA GLY A 221 -1.10 -17.09 -0.51
C GLY A 221 -1.19 -17.02 1.02
N PRO A 222 -0.13 -16.60 1.74
CA PRO A 222 -0.19 -16.45 3.19
C PRO A 222 -1.27 -15.45 3.64
N ALA A 223 -1.33 -14.28 3.00
CA ALA A 223 -2.33 -13.26 3.28
C ALA A 223 -3.75 -13.71 2.91
N PHE A 224 -3.90 -14.47 1.83
CA PHE A 224 -5.18 -15.06 1.43
C PHE A 224 -5.68 -16.04 2.49
N ARG A 225 -4.78 -16.87 3.06
CA ARG A 225 -5.13 -17.76 4.17
C ARG A 225 -5.60 -16.98 5.39
N GLU A 226 -4.91 -15.90 5.74
CA GLU A 226 -5.31 -15.00 6.82
C GLU A 226 -6.69 -14.38 6.55
N LEU A 227 -6.92 -13.89 5.33
CA LEU A 227 -8.19 -13.33 4.90
C LEU A 227 -9.32 -14.36 4.96
N LEU A 228 -9.07 -15.61 4.56
CA LEU A 228 -10.06 -16.70 4.61
C LEU A 228 -10.53 -16.98 6.05
N LEU A 229 -9.63 -16.89 7.02
CA LEU A 229 -9.96 -17.06 8.44
C LEU A 229 -10.74 -15.87 9.02
N GLN A 230 -10.49 -14.67 8.53
CA GLN A 230 -11.07 -13.43 9.06
C GLN A 230 -12.40 -13.06 8.39
N ALA A 231 -12.48 -13.21 7.07
CA ALA A 231 -13.59 -12.80 6.22
C ALA A 231 -13.82 -13.82 5.10
N PRO A 232 -14.32 -15.03 5.43
CA PRO A 232 -14.40 -16.13 4.47
C PRO A 232 -15.24 -15.82 3.24
N THR A 233 -16.36 -15.11 3.39
CA THR A 233 -17.22 -14.74 2.25
C THR A 233 -16.53 -13.79 1.28
N ARG A 234 -15.68 -12.88 1.78
CA ARG A 234 -14.86 -11.98 0.95
C ARG A 234 -13.72 -12.75 0.29
N ALA A 235 -13.05 -13.61 1.06
CA ALA A 235 -11.97 -14.44 0.53
C ALA A 235 -12.44 -15.33 -0.62
N LEU A 236 -13.64 -15.93 -0.53
CA LEU A 236 -14.18 -16.84 -1.54
C LEU A 236 -14.52 -16.19 -2.89
N GLU A 237 -14.74 -14.86 -2.94
CA GLU A 237 -14.94 -14.15 -4.22
C GLU A 237 -13.74 -14.34 -5.17
N ILE A 238 -12.51 -14.34 -4.61
CA ILE A 238 -11.26 -14.39 -5.35
C ILE A 238 -11.06 -15.74 -6.09
N PRO A 239 -11.08 -16.92 -5.42
CA PRO A 239 -10.93 -18.19 -6.09
C PRO A 239 -12.12 -18.47 -7.03
N LEU A 240 -13.33 -18.01 -6.73
CA LEU A 240 -14.46 -18.16 -7.65
C LEU A 240 -14.27 -17.37 -8.95
N PHE A 241 -13.78 -16.13 -8.86
CA PHE A 241 -13.40 -15.36 -10.04
C PHE A 241 -12.32 -16.08 -10.86
N HIS A 242 -11.26 -16.58 -10.21
CA HIS A 242 -10.18 -17.27 -10.93
C HIS A 242 -10.61 -18.62 -11.49
N ALA A 243 -11.49 -19.37 -10.82
CA ALA A 243 -12.06 -20.61 -11.31
C ALA A 243 -12.94 -20.37 -12.53
N PHE A 244 -13.79 -19.33 -12.49
CA PHE A 244 -14.57 -18.91 -13.65
C PHE A 244 -13.66 -18.52 -14.83
N ALA A 245 -12.68 -17.65 -14.60
CA ALA A 245 -11.73 -17.24 -15.62
C ALA A 245 -10.99 -18.43 -16.25
N LEU A 246 -10.55 -19.39 -15.44
CA LEU A 246 -9.90 -20.60 -15.96
C LEU A 246 -10.88 -21.45 -16.79
N SER A 247 -12.15 -21.56 -16.36
CA SER A 247 -13.17 -22.31 -17.11
C SER A 247 -13.37 -21.77 -18.52
N VAL A 248 -13.35 -20.44 -18.71
CA VAL A 248 -13.49 -19.80 -20.02
C VAL A 248 -12.40 -20.24 -21.01
N THR A 249 -11.21 -20.61 -20.51
CA THR A 249 -10.10 -21.07 -21.35
C THR A 249 -10.15 -22.55 -21.74
N LEU A 250 -11.08 -23.32 -21.15
CA LEU A 250 -11.20 -24.78 -21.33
C LEU A 250 -12.59 -25.16 -21.85
N ASP A 251 -13.59 -24.90 -21.03
CA ASP A 251 -15.00 -25.20 -21.21
C ASP A 251 -15.78 -24.22 -20.32
N PRO A 252 -16.42 -23.19 -20.91
CA PRO A 252 -17.05 -22.12 -20.14
C PRO A 252 -18.08 -22.65 -19.13
N ARG A 253 -17.88 -22.34 -17.83
CA ARG A 253 -18.81 -22.67 -16.74
C ARG A 253 -19.48 -21.40 -16.21
N PRO A 254 -20.59 -20.94 -16.80
CA PRO A 254 -21.24 -19.68 -16.41
C PRO A 254 -21.71 -19.67 -14.94
N GLU A 255 -21.95 -20.85 -14.35
CA GLU A 255 -22.38 -21.00 -12.96
C GLU A 255 -21.34 -20.45 -11.97
N LEU A 256 -20.04 -20.60 -12.27
CA LEU A 256 -18.97 -20.04 -11.46
C LEU A 256 -18.97 -18.51 -11.50
N GLY A 257 -19.23 -17.93 -12.67
CA GLY A 257 -19.37 -16.48 -12.86
C GLY A 257 -20.59 -15.95 -12.10
N LEU A 258 -21.73 -16.64 -12.17
CA LEU A 258 -22.92 -16.31 -11.40
C LEU A 258 -22.68 -16.42 -9.89
N GLY A 259 -21.96 -17.45 -9.43
CA GLY A 259 -21.56 -17.60 -8.03
C GLY A 259 -20.68 -16.46 -7.54
N PHE A 260 -19.68 -16.05 -8.33
CA PHE A 260 -18.87 -14.86 -8.06
C PHE A 260 -19.73 -13.59 -7.98
N LEU A 261 -20.60 -13.34 -8.98
CA LEU A 261 -21.46 -12.15 -9.00
C LEU A 261 -22.41 -12.12 -7.79
N GLY A 262 -23.00 -13.27 -7.43
CA GLY A 262 -23.87 -13.40 -6.26
C GLY A 262 -23.15 -13.01 -4.96
N LEU A 263 -21.94 -13.52 -4.73
CA LEU A 263 -21.14 -13.16 -3.56
C LEU A 263 -20.69 -11.69 -3.60
N PHE A 264 -20.25 -11.21 -4.76
CA PHE A 264 -19.84 -9.82 -4.94
C PHE A 264 -20.96 -8.84 -4.57
N PHE A 265 -22.18 -9.07 -5.09
CA PHE A 265 -23.34 -8.24 -4.75
C PHE A 265 -23.75 -8.41 -3.29
N TRP A 266 -23.80 -9.63 -2.77
CA TRP A 266 -24.12 -9.89 -1.37
C TRP A 266 -23.21 -9.10 -0.43
N ASN A 267 -21.91 -9.11 -0.70
CA ASN A 267 -20.96 -8.45 0.18
C ASN A 267 -20.92 -6.92 -0.03
N ARG A 268 -21.31 -6.38 -1.20
CA ARG A 268 -21.36 -4.92 -1.44
C ARG A 268 -22.69 -4.25 -1.10
N LEU A 269 -23.78 -5.00 -1.08
CA LEU A 269 -25.12 -4.50 -0.75
C LEU A 269 -25.47 -4.62 0.73
N LYS A 270 -24.60 -5.27 1.53
CA LYS A 270 -24.76 -5.28 2.99
C LYS A 270 -24.62 -3.85 3.52
N PRO A 271 -25.56 -3.39 4.38
CA PRO A 271 -25.38 -2.15 5.10
C PRO A 271 -24.09 -2.25 5.92
N SER A 272 -23.22 -1.25 5.79
CA SER A 272 -22.09 -1.05 6.70
C SER A 272 -22.68 -0.91 8.11
N SER A 273 -22.54 -1.96 8.93
CA SER A 273 -23.04 -1.98 10.32
C SER A 273 -22.03 -1.36 11.27
#